data_AF-A0A7S1YB60-F1
#
_entry.id   AF-A0A7S1YB60-F1
#
_cell.length_a   1.000
_cell.length_b   1.000
_cell.length_c   1.000
_cell.angle_alpha   90.00
_cell.angle_beta   90.00
_cell.angle_gamma   90.00
#
_symmetry.space_group_name_H-M   'P 1'
#
loop_
_entity.id
_entity.type
_entity.pdbx_description
1 polymer ?
#
loop_
_entity_poly.entity_id
_entity_poly.type
_entity_poly.pdbx_seq_one_letter_code
_entity_poly.pdbx_strand_id
1 'polypeptide(L)'
;TECRPDLYSYQSLIAAWSRTPLAGTAQKAETVLHFLDRVSNTTRPDLKPNVHCYTAAIHAWSHSWEYNKARRAYQILHHMRVVAELKPTIVAYTAVLNACKSPAEDIECEHAFQVARLVMEELRWDEHVQPNFLTYATFLHVVATTTYEDSEQREKIIRVTWREACKDGQVGCIVLENLRMAASNELYQELLGPVMKPDPVDGVPVVHLPFEWGKNVKGERMPPKRYVRFSLEQPVESSVREELRQVPEDWCRGGPYSKEKQKQAIYGLEDVSFTVDEDFGIYRRGMSA
;
A
#
# COMPACT_ATOMS: atom_id res chain seq x y z
N THR A 1 -23.72 39.07 -2.10
CA THR A 1 -22.63 38.41 -1.35
C THR A 1 -21.72 37.74 -2.34
N GLU A 2 -20.47 38.17 -2.46
CA GLU A 2 -19.50 37.53 -3.37
C GLU A 2 -19.04 36.21 -2.74
N CYS A 3 -19.54 35.08 -3.24
CA CYS A 3 -19.06 33.76 -2.85
C CYS A 3 -17.68 33.53 -3.46
N ARG A 4 -16.62 33.71 -2.66
CA ARG A 4 -15.25 33.43 -3.08
C ARG A 4 -14.94 31.94 -2.92
N PRO A 5 -14.31 31.28 -3.91
CA PRO A 5 -13.89 29.89 -3.78
C PRO A 5 -12.91 29.70 -2.61
N ASP A 6 -13.12 28.64 -1.86
CA ASP A 6 -12.27 28.17 -0.77
C ASP A 6 -11.45 26.94 -1.20
N LEU A 7 -10.61 26.41 -0.30
CA LEU A 7 -9.78 25.23 -0.59
C LEU A 7 -10.64 24.02 -0.99
N TYR A 8 -11.79 23.82 -0.33
CA TYR A 8 -12.70 22.71 -0.64
C TYR A 8 -13.28 22.79 -2.05
N SER A 9 -13.58 24.00 -2.53
CA SER A 9 -14.05 24.23 -3.90
C SER A 9 -12.99 23.79 -4.91
N TYR A 10 -11.72 24.18 -4.72
CA TYR A 10 -10.63 23.75 -5.59
C TYR A 10 -10.29 22.27 -5.45
N GLN A 11 -10.31 21.71 -4.23
CA GLN A 11 -10.10 20.29 -4.00
C GLN A 11 -11.15 19.45 -4.73
N SER A 12 -12.42 19.86 -4.67
CA SER A 12 -13.52 19.20 -5.37
C SER A 12 -13.32 19.23 -6.88
N LEU A 13 -12.81 20.36 -7.40
CA LEU A 13 -12.53 20.54 -8.81
C LEU A 13 -11.36 19.64 -9.29
N ILE A 14 -10.26 19.57 -8.53
CA ILE A 14 -9.15 18.63 -8.80
C ILE A 14 -9.67 17.19 -8.78
N ALA A 15 -10.48 16.85 -7.78
CA ALA A 15 -11.05 15.51 -7.64
C ALA A 15 -12.08 15.17 -8.74
N ALA A 16 -12.73 16.16 -9.35
CA ALA A 16 -13.62 15.95 -10.49
C ALA A 16 -12.80 15.59 -11.75
N TRP A 17 -11.72 16.32 -12.02
CA TRP A 17 -10.81 15.98 -13.12
C TRP A 17 -10.13 14.64 -12.91
N SER A 18 -9.76 14.29 -11.68
CA SER A 18 -9.10 13.00 -11.37
C SER A 18 -9.97 11.76 -11.62
N ARG A 19 -11.29 11.95 -11.81
CA ARG A 19 -12.26 10.89 -12.13
C ARG A 19 -12.76 10.95 -13.57
N THR A 20 -12.26 11.90 -14.36
CA THR A 20 -12.70 12.12 -15.73
C THR A 20 -11.65 11.58 -16.70
N PRO A 21 -11.95 10.53 -17.48
CA PRO A 21 -10.99 9.91 -18.41
C PRO A 21 -10.94 10.67 -19.75
N LEU A 22 -10.70 11.98 -19.71
CA LEU A 22 -10.57 12.82 -20.91
C LEU A 22 -9.12 13.33 -21.03
N ALA A 23 -8.65 13.48 -22.27
CA ALA A 23 -7.35 14.09 -22.56
C ALA A 23 -7.24 15.50 -21.96
N GLY A 24 -6.06 15.85 -21.46
CA GLY A 24 -5.80 17.15 -20.83
C GLY A 24 -6.32 17.31 -19.39
N THR A 25 -7.07 16.35 -18.83
CA THR A 25 -7.63 16.47 -17.47
C THR A 25 -6.57 16.44 -16.39
N ALA A 26 -5.52 15.63 -16.55
CA ALA A 26 -4.39 15.56 -15.62
C ALA A 26 -3.63 16.90 -15.56
N GLN A 27 -3.40 17.52 -16.72
CA GLN A 27 -2.77 18.85 -16.82
C GLN A 27 -3.63 19.93 -16.18
N LYS A 28 -4.96 19.88 -16.35
CA LYS A 28 -5.90 20.80 -15.68
C LYS A 28 -5.86 20.65 -14.15
N ALA A 29 -5.90 19.41 -13.66
CA ALA A 29 -5.77 19.11 -12.24
C ALA A 29 -4.46 19.64 -11.66
N GLU A 30 -3.34 19.40 -12.36
CA GLU A 30 -2.03 19.89 -11.96
C GLU A 30 -1.94 21.43 -12.01
N THR A 31 -2.52 22.06 -13.03
CA THR A 31 -2.54 23.53 -13.15
C THR A 31 -3.23 24.19 -11.97
N VAL A 32 -4.35 23.60 -11.51
CA VAL A 32 -5.04 24.11 -10.32
C VAL A 32 -4.25 23.86 -9.04
N LEU A 33 -3.56 22.72 -8.91
CA LEU A 33 -2.66 22.48 -7.79
C LEU A 33 -1.53 23.52 -7.71
N HIS A 34 -0.85 23.78 -8.83
CA HIS A 34 0.19 24.82 -8.92
C HIS A 34 -0.34 26.22 -8.64
N PHE A 35 -1.57 26.50 -9.07
CA PHE A 35 -2.24 27.76 -8.74
C PHE A 35 -2.43 27.91 -7.23
N LEU A 36 -2.89 26.86 -6.54
CA LEU A 36 -3.06 26.88 -5.08
C LEU A 36 -1.71 27.05 -4.36
N ASP A 37 -0.66 26.36 -4.80
CA ASP A 37 0.69 26.52 -4.23
C ASP A 37 1.20 27.96 -4.38
N ARG A 38 1.03 28.57 -5.57
CA ARG A 38 1.46 29.96 -5.80
C ARG A 38 0.66 30.96 -4.97
N VAL A 39 -0.67 30.78 -4.93
CA VAL A 39 -1.57 31.74 -4.28
C VAL A 39 -1.49 31.64 -2.76
N SER A 40 -1.30 30.44 -2.22
CA SER A 40 -1.11 30.23 -0.78
C SER A 40 0.18 30.84 -0.23
N ASN A 41 1.24 30.82 -1.04
CA ASN A 41 2.52 31.43 -0.69
C ASN A 41 2.56 32.97 -0.85
N THR A 42 1.52 33.59 -1.40
CA THR A 42 1.53 35.03 -1.72
C THR A 42 0.38 35.80 -1.09
N THR A 43 -0.86 35.45 -1.42
CA THR A 43 -2.03 36.31 -1.19
C THR A 43 -3.11 35.66 -0.34
N ARG A 44 -3.23 34.32 -0.36
CA ARG A 44 -4.31 33.59 0.30
C ARG A 44 -3.79 32.32 0.99
N PRO A 45 -3.16 32.44 2.17
CA PRO A 45 -2.65 31.28 2.91
C PRO A 45 -3.74 30.27 3.30
N ASP A 46 -5.01 30.69 3.33
CA ASP A 46 -6.19 29.84 3.49
C ASP A 46 -6.37 28.79 2.37
N LEU A 47 -5.70 28.98 1.24
CA LEU A 47 -5.73 28.05 0.09
C LEU A 47 -4.54 27.08 0.05
N LYS A 48 -3.78 26.92 1.13
CA LYS A 48 -2.64 25.98 1.18
C LYS A 48 -3.10 24.55 0.82
N PRO A 49 -2.54 23.94 -0.25
CA PRO A 49 -2.87 22.56 -0.62
C PRO A 49 -2.60 21.57 0.51
N ASN A 50 -3.51 20.63 0.68
CA ASN A 50 -3.36 19.53 1.63
C ASN A 50 -3.04 18.22 0.89
N VAL A 51 -2.85 17.15 1.67
CA VAL A 51 -2.62 15.78 1.17
C VAL A 51 -3.63 15.35 0.11
N HIS A 52 -4.90 15.73 0.25
CA HIS A 52 -5.96 15.35 -0.69
C HIS A 52 -5.83 16.06 -2.04
N CYS A 53 -5.44 17.33 -2.06
CA CYS A 53 -5.19 18.07 -3.31
C CYS A 53 -4.08 17.41 -4.14
N TYR A 54 -2.94 17.11 -3.51
CA TYR A 54 -1.81 16.43 -4.16
C TYR A 54 -2.20 15.02 -4.62
N THR A 55 -2.81 14.21 -3.74
CA THR A 55 -3.21 12.85 -4.06
C THR A 55 -4.21 12.82 -5.24
N ALA A 56 -5.15 13.76 -5.29
CA ALA A 56 -6.11 13.84 -6.40
C ALA A 56 -5.44 14.23 -7.72
N ALA A 57 -4.43 15.13 -7.71
CA ALA A 57 -3.67 15.45 -8.92
C ALA A 57 -2.83 14.27 -9.42
N ILE A 58 -2.19 13.51 -8.53
CA ILE A 58 -1.48 12.26 -8.87
C ILE A 58 -2.46 11.24 -9.47
N HIS A 59 -3.64 11.10 -8.87
CA HIS A 59 -4.69 10.21 -9.37
C HIS A 59 -5.20 10.63 -10.76
N ALA A 60 -5.22 11.92 -11.08
CA ALA A 60 -5.55 12.39 -12.42
C ALA A 60 -4.51 11.92 -13.45
N TRP A 61 -3.21 12.01 -13.11
CA TRP A 61 -2.14 11.47 -13.94
C TRP A 61 -2.18 9.95 -14.07
N SER A 62 -2.58 9.22 -13.02
CA SER A 62 -2.65 7.75 -13.09
C SER A 62 -3.73 7.22 -14.03
N HIS A 63 -4.77 8.02 -14.30
CA HIS A 63 -5.87 7.68 -15.22
C HIS A 63 -5.69 8.29 -16.61
N SER A 64 -4.61 9.04 -16.83
CA SER A 64 -4.37 9.68 -18.11
C SER A 64 -3.69 8.73 -19.10
N TRP A 65 -3.86 9.06 -20.39
CA TRP A 65 -3.17 8.43 -21.52
C TRP A 65 -2.08 9.36 -22.07
N GLU A 66 -1.61 10.27 -21.24
CA GLU A 66 -0.70 11.34 -21.62
C GLU A 66 0.75 10.86 -21.48
N TYR A 67 1.61 11.36 -22.38
CA TYR A 67 3.04 11.12 -22.31
C TYR A 67 3.64 11.68 -21.02
N ASN A 68 4.70 11.04 -20.52
CA ASN A 68 5.41 11.30 -19.27
C ASN A 68 4.57 11.16 -17.99
N LYS A 69 3.39 10.53 -18.01
CA LYS A 69 2.51 10.50 -16.82
C LYS A 69 3.16 9.94 -15.55
N ALA A 70 4.00 8.92 -15.66
CA ALA A 70 4.75 8.36 -14.53
C ALA A 70 5.69 9.40 -13.90
N ARG A 71 6.42 10.13 -14.75
CA ARG A 71 7.32 11.20 -14.32
C ARG A 71 6.56 12.34 -13.63
N ARG A 72 5.43 12.75 -14.22
CA ARG A 72 4.59 13.84 -13.68
C ARG A 72 3.98 13.46 -12.33
N ALA A 73 3.44 12.25 -12.23
CA ALA A 73 2.93 11.71 -10.97
C ALA A 73 4.00 11.71 -9.87
N TYR A 74 5.21 11.24 -10.17
CA TYR A 74 6.32 11.24 -9.22
C TYR A 74 6.78 12.65 -8.83
N GLN A 75 6.86 13.59 -9.79
CA GLN A 75 7.21 14.99 -9.50
C GLN A 75 6.24 15.63 -8.49
N ILE A 76 4.94 15.36 -8.61
CA ILE A 76 3.93 15.86 -7.68
C ILE A 76 4.09 15.21 -6.30
N LEU A 77 4.35 13.90 -6.23
CA LEU A 77 4.63 13.20 -4.96
C LEU A 77 5.89 13.77 -4.28
N HIS A 78 6.96 13.97 -5.04
CA HIS A 78 8.21 14.54 -4.54
C HIS A 78 8.01 15.97 -4.03
N HIS A 79 7.29 16.81 -4.78
CA HIS A 79 6.94 18.17 -4.34
C HIS A 79 6.15 18.16 -3.04
N MET A 80 5.15 17.29 -2.93
CA MET A 80 4.35 17.11 -1.72
C MET A 80 5.23 16.78 -0.49
N ARG A 81 6.22 15.90 -0.66
CA ARG A 81 7.13 15.46 0.42
C ARG A 81 8.15 16.52 0.81
N VAL A 82 8.83 17.10 -0.18
CA VAL A 82 10.04 17.90 0.03
C VAL A 82 9.73 19.39 0.13
N VAL A 83 8.81 19.90 -0.69
CA VAL A 83 8.51 21.34 -0.75
C VAL A 83 7.35 21.69 0.16
N ALA A 84 6.27 20.92 0.11
CA ALA A 84 5.11 21.16 0.97
C ALA A 84 5.26 20.55 2.37
N GLU A 85 6.30 19.73 2.60
CA GLU A 85 6.59 19.01 3.84
C GLU A 85 5.39 18.20 4.36
N LEU A 86 4.56 17.71 3.42
CA LEU A 86 3.39 16.89 3.72
C LEU A 86 3.78 15.41 3.68
N LYS A 87 3.24 14.65 4.64
CA LYS A 87 3.39 13.20 4.69
C LYS A 87 2.42 12.55 3.69
N PRO A 88 2.91 11.91 2.61
CA PRO A 88 2.02 11.22 1.68
C PRO A 88 1.37 10.01 2.36
N THR A 89 0.19 9.65 1.86
CA THR A 89 -0.49 8.43 2.31
C THR A 89 -0.15 7.28 1.38
N ILE A 90 -0.45 6.05 1.79
CA ILE A 90 -0.33 4.87 0.92
C ILE A 90 -1.06 5.08 -0.42
N VAL A 91 -2.19 5.78 -0.41
CA VAL A 91 -2.99 6.08 -1.61
C VAL A 91 -2.19 6.94 -2.61
N ALA A 92 -1.38 7.89 -2.13
CA ALA A 92 -0.54 8.70 -3.00
C ALA A 92 0.57 7.86 -3.67
N TYR A 93 1.25 7.00 -2.91
CA TYR A 93 2.26 6.08 -3.45
C TYR A 93 1.64 5.10 -4.47
N THR A 94 0.53 4.46 -4.13
CA THR A 94 -0.18 3.55 -5.04
C THR A 94 -0.69 4.28 -6.30
N ALA A 95 -1.08 5.55 -6.20
CA ALA A 95 -1.47 6.35 -7.36
C ALA A 95 -0.30 6.61 -8.32
N VAL A 96 0.92 6.87 -7.81
CA VAL A 96 2.11 6.96 -8.67
C VAL A 96 2.42 5.62 -9.34
N LEU A 97 2.37 4.51 -8.59
CA LEU A 97 2.56 3.17 -9.18
C LEU A 97 1.52 2.87 -10.27
N ASN A 98 0.26 3.28 -10.09
CA ASN A 98 -0.77 3.15 -11.12
C ASN A 98 -0.46 3.96 -12.37
N ALA A 99 0.20 5.12 -12.25
CA ALA A 99 0.66 5.90 -13.40
C ALA A 99 1.77 5.19 -14.18
N CYS A 100 2.58 4.35 -13.52
CA CYS A 100 3.64 3.57 -14.16
C CYS A 100 3.13 2.32 -14.91
N LYS A 101 1.96 1.78 -14.56
CA LYS A 101 1.52 0.45 -15.00
C LYS A 101 1.14 0.31 -16.48
N SER A 102 0.89 1.43 -17.16
CA SER A 102 0.45 1.41 -18.57
C SER A 102 0.98 2.65 -19.26
N PRO A 103 2.27 2.72 -19.58
CA PRO A 103 2.86 3.84 -20.31
C PRO A 103 2.13 4.09 -21.64
N ALA A 104 2.16 5.32 -22.15
CA ALA A 104 1.45 5.63 -23.40
C ALA A 104 2.18 5.02 -24.61
N GLU A 105 3.51 4.93 -24.51
CA GLU A 105 4.38 4.39 -25.55
C GLU A 105 5.44 3.44 -24.96
N ASP A 106 5.88 2.44 -25.74
CA ASP A 106 6.88 1.47 -25.30
C ASP A 106 8.21 2.11 -24.89
N ILE A 107 8.57 3.24 -25.51
CA ILE A 107 9.79 4.00 -25.17
C ILE A 107 9.78 4.52 -23.72
N GLU A 108 8.60 4.65 -23.12
CA GLU A 108 8.44 5.09 -21.73
C GLU A 108 8.54 3.94 -20.72
N CYS A 109 8.48 2.67 -21.14
CA CYS A 109 8.42 1.51 -20.26
C CYS A 109 9.60 1.46 -19.27
N GLU A 110 10.83 1.64 -19.76
CA GLU A 110 12.02 1.64 -18.90
C GLU A 110 11.96 2.77 -17.87
N HIS A 111 11.58 3.99 -18.29
CA HIS A 111 11.47 5.12 -17.38
C HIS A 111 10.33 4.92 -16.35
N ALA A 112 9.18 4.41 -16.78
CA ALA A 112 8.07 4.10 -15.89
C ALA A 112 8.44 3.03 -14.86
N PHE A 113 9.20 2.02 -15.28
CA PHE A 113 9.74 0.99 -14.40
C PHE A 113 10.72 1.56 -13.36
N GLN A 114 11.65 2.43 -13.78
CA GLN A 114 12.58 3.10 -12.87
C GLN A 114 11.86 3.94 -11.81
N VAL A 115 10.84 4.70 -12.22
CA VAL A 115 9.99 5.46 -11.29
C VAL A 115 9.28 4.52 -10.31
N ALA A 116 8.71 3.40 -10.79
CA ALA A 116 8.02 2.46 -9.92
C ALA A 116 8.95 1.82 -8.90
N ARG A 117 10.19 1.46 -9.30
CA ARG A 117 11.22 0.94 -8.39
C ARG A 117 11.58 1.96 -7.32
N LEU A 118 11.83 3.20 -7.71
CA LEU A 118 12.14 4.28 -6.78
C LEU A 118 11.01 4.49 -5.77
N VAL A 119 9.76 4.50 -6.22
CA VAL A 119 8.57 4.64 -5.36
C VAL A 119 8.44 3.48 -4.38
N MET A 120 8.71 2.24 -4.81
CA MET A 120 8.72 1.08 -3.92
C MET A 120 9.83 1.13 -2.89
N GLU A 121 11.02 1.57 -3.27
CA GLU A 121 12.15 1.75 -2.36
C GLU A 121 11.86 2.86 -1.34
N GLU A 122 11.34 4.01 -1.78
CA GLU A 122 10.93 5.10 -0.90
C GLU A 122 9.86 4.67 0.10
N LEU A 123 8.84 3.93 -0.35
CA LEU A 123 7.75 3.46 0.51
C LEU A 123 8.24 2.42 1.54
N ARG A 124 9.22 1.60 1.19
CA ARG A 124 9.81 0.60 2.10
C ARG A 124 10.50 1.25 3.28
N TRP A 125 11.16 2.37 3.06
CA TRP A 125 11.92 3.09 4.07
C TRP A 125 11.14 4.25 4.71
N ASP A 126 9.84 4.38 4.40
CA ASP A 126 8.99 5.39 5.00
C ASP A 126 8.56 4.98 6.43
N GLU A 127 8.77 5.87 7.38
CA GLU A 127 8.49 5.61 8.81
C GLU A 127 6.99 5.67 9.15
N HIS A 128 6.16 6.24 8.26
CA HIS A 128 4.75 6.52 8.53
C HIS A 128 3.81 5.64 7.71
N VAL A 129 4.28 5.13 6.57
CA VAL A 129 3.47 4.36 5.64
C VAL A 129 4.22 3.08 5.28
N GLN A 130 3.49 1.98 5.18
CA GLN A 130 4.04 0.68 4.78
C GLN A 130 3.35 0.20 3.49
N PRO A 131 4.05 -0.59 2.66
CA PRO A 131 3.43 -1.27 1.53
C PRO A 131 2.21 -2.10 1.95
N ASN A 132 1.19 -2.10 1.11
CA ASN A 132 0.02 -2.96 1.26
C ASN A 132 -0.17 -3.85 0.03
N PHE A 133 -1.16 -4.74 0.08
CA PHE A 133 -1.48 -5.67 -1.00
C PHE A 133 -1.71 -4.95 -2.36
N LEU A 134 -2.33 -3.77 -2.36
CA LEU A 134 -2.51 -2.99 -3.59
C LEU A 134 -1.18 -2.50 -4.15
N THR A 135 -0.29 -1.98 -3.31
CA THR A 135 1.03 -1.53 -3.74
C THR A 135 1.84 -2.67 -4.36
N TYR A 136 1.88 -3.85 -3.72
CA TYR A 136 2.56 -5.03 -4.27
C TYR A 136 1.94 -5.49 -5.60
N ALA A 137 0.61 -5.58 -5.66
CA ALA A 137 -0.09 -5.99 -6.87
C ALA A 137 0.15 -5.01 -8.02
N THR A 138 0.07 -3.70 -7.76
CA THR A 138 0.33 -2.68 -8.78
C THR A 138 1.79 -2.72 -9.21
N PHE A 139 2.76 -2.92 -8.32
CA PHE A 139 4.16 -3.04 -8.72
C PHE A 139 4.42 -4.28 -9.59
N LEU A 140 3.84 -5.43 -9.25
CA LEU A 140 3.89 -6.63 -10.10
C LEU A 140 3.25 -6.38 -11.47
N HIS A 141 2.16 -5.61 -11.53
CA HIS A 141 1.55 -5.19 -12.79
C HIS A 141 2.50 -4.34 -13.63
N VAL A 142 3.17 -3.36 -13.01
CA VAL A 142 4.18 -2.54 -13.69
C VAL A 142 5.24 -3.47 -14.29
N VAL A 143 5.83 -4.35 -13.48
CA VAL A 143 6.82 -5.35 -13.95
C VAL A 143 6.28 -6.15 -15.13
N ALA A 144 5.02 -6.60 -15.07
CA ALA A 144 4.42 -7.37 -16.16
C ALA A 144 4.36 -6.61 -17.49
N THR A 145 4.03 -5.32 -17.43
CA THR A 145 3.77 -4.47 -18.60
C THR A 145 4.98 -3.69 -19.12
N THR A 146 5.99 -3.43 -18.30
CA THR A 146 7.11 -2.55 -18.65
C THR A 146 8.43 -3.28 -18.83
N THR A 147 8.49 -4.59 -18.57
CA THR A 147 9.73 -5.39 -18.68
C THR A 147 9.55 -6.56 -19.65
N TYR A 148 10.65 -6.99 -20.26
CA TYR A 148 10.65 -8.11 -21.21
C TYR A 148 10.38 -9.44 -20.52
N GLU A 149 9.50 -10.23 -21.14
CA GLU A 149 8.85 -11.36 -20.46
C GLU A 149 9.83 -12.44 -19.95
N ASP A 150 10.90 -12.68 -20.71
CA ASP A 150 11.87 -13.76 -20.45
C ASP A 150 13.22 -13.27 -19.93
N SER A 151 13.26 -12.11 -19.27
CA SER A 151 14.51 -11.62 -18.67
C SER A 151 14.73 -12.21 -17.26
N GLU A 152 15.93 -12.75 -17.01
CA GLU A 152 16.33 -13.20 -15.66
C GLU A 152 16.16 -12.09 -14.61
N GLN A 153 16.35 -10.82 -15.04
CA GLN A 153 16.14 -9.65 -14.21
C GLN A 153 14.68 -9.51 -13.78
N ARG A 154 13.72 -9.67 -14.69
CA ARG A 154 12.27 -9.65 -14.39
C ARG A 154 11.92 -10.68 -13.34
N GLU A 155 12.36 -11.93 -13.53
CA GLU A 155 12.11 -12.98 -12.55
C GLU A 155 12.72 -12.67 -11.19
N LYS A 156 13.96 -12.16 -11.15
CA LYS A 156 14.61 -11.76 -9.89
C LYS A 156 13.81 -10.68 -9.16
N ILE A 157 13.29 -9.68 -9.88
CA ILE A 157 12.45 -8.62 -9.31
C ILE A 157 11.15 -9.21 -8.75
N ILE A 158 10.50 -10.11 -9.49
CA ILE A 158 9.27 -10.78 -9.07
C ILE A 158 9.51 -11.59 -7.79
N ARG A 159 10.59 -12.39 -7.73
CA ARG A 159 10.97 -13.18 -6.55
C ARG A 159 11.14 -12.32 -5.30
N VAL A 160 11.85 -11.20 -5.44
CA VAL A 160 12.08 -10.26 -4.32
C VAL A 160 10.76 -9.65 -3.87
N THR A 161 9.96 -9.14 -4.81
CA THR A 161 8.66 -8.52 -4.53
C THR A 161 7.71 -9.51 -3.85
N TRP A 162 7.65 -10.75 -4.35
CA TRP A 162 6.82 -11.81 -3.79
C TRP A 162 7.20 -12.16 -2.36
N ARG A 163 8.51 -12.35 -2.10
CA ARG A 163 9.01 -12.66 -0.75
C ARG A 163 8.66 -11.55 0.25
N GLU A 164 8.75 -10.30 -0.18
CA GLU A 164 8.40 -9.14 0.65
C GLU A 164 6.89 -9.10 0.92
N ALA A 165 6.06 -9.29 -0.09
CA ALA A 165 4.60 -9.35 0.09
C ALA A 165 4.20 -10.48 1.07
N CYS A 166 4.85 -11.64 0.98
CA CYS A 166 4.65 -12.76 1.91
C CYS A 166 5.07 -12.39 3.34
N LYS A 167 6.26 -11.77 3.49
CA LYS A 167 6.79 -11.35 4.80
C LYS A 167 5.88 -10.31 5.47
N ASP A 168 5.36 -9.38 4.67
CA ASP A 168 4.51 -8.29 5.15
C ASP A 168 3.07 -8.74 5.38
N GLY A 169 2.73 -9.99 5.04
CA GLY A 169 1.38 -10.54 5.17
C GLY A 169 0.37 -9.88 4.23
N GLN A 170 0.82 -9.42 3.07
CA GLN A 170 0.06 -8.62 2.11
C GLN A 170 -0.32 -9.39 0.84
N VAL A 171 -0.28 -10.73 0.85
CA VAL A 171 -0.68 -11.56 -0.29
C VAL A 171 -2.20 -11.69 -0.34
N GLY A 172 -2.83 -10.79 -1.10
CA GLY A 172 -4.25 -10.84 -1.46
C GLY A 172 -4.51 -11.53 -2.80
N CYS A 173 -5.79 -11.67 -3.14
CA CYS A 173 -6.25 -12.18 -4.44
C CYS A 173 -5.61 -11.42 -5.61
N ILE A 174 -5.60 -10.09 -5.53
CA ILE A 174 -5.06 -9.24 -6.59
C ILE A 174 -3.54 -9.37 -6.73
N VAL A 175 -2.82 -9.68 -5.64
CA VAL A 175 -1.38 -9.95 -5.70
C VAL A 175 -1.12 -11.25 -6.47
N LEU A 176 -1.92 -12.30 -6.20
CA LEU A 176 -1.82 -13.57 -6.93
C LEU A 176 -2.14 -13.43 -8.42
N GLU A 177 -3.16 -12.65 -8.75
CA GLU A 177 -3.54 -12.38 -10.15
C GLU A 177 -2.42 -11.65 -10.90
N ASN A 178 -1.85 -10.60 -10.31
CA ASN A 178 -0.75 -9.86 -10.94
C ASN A 178 0.55 -10.66 -10.94
N LEU A 179 0.79 -11.55 -9.97
CA LEU A 179 1.89 -12.51 -10.01
C LEU A 179 1.74 -13.46 -11.19
N ARG A 180 0.54 -14.01 -11.44
CA ARG A 180 0.30 -14.92 -12.56
C ARG A 180 0.56 -14.25 -13.91
N MET A 181 0.24 -12.96 -14.01
CA MET A 181 0.47 -12.15 -15.21
C MET A 181 1.96 -11.80 -15.40
N ALA A 182 2.69 -11.54 -14.30
CA ALA A 182 4.09 -11.12 -14.36
C ALA A 182 5.07 -12.30 -14.47
N ALA A 183 4.79 -13.44 -13.84
CA ALA A 183 5.73 -14.56 -13.76
C ALA A 183 5.63 -15.50 -14.98
N SER A 184 6.76 -16.07 -15.39
CA SER A 184 6.81 -17.25 -16.25
C SER A 184 6.05 -18.41 -15.59
N ASN A 185 5.69 -19.43 -16.38
CA ASN A 185 5.02 -20.61 -15.81
C ASN A 185 5.95 -21.32 -14.82
N GLU A 186 7.24 -21.40 -15.13
CA GLU A 186 8.29 -22.02 -14.33
C GLU A 186 8.42 -21.31 -12.98
N LEU A 187 8.54 -19.97 -13.00
CA LEU A 187 8.60 -19.16 -11.79
C LEU A 187 7.31 -19.26 -10.97
N TYR A 188 6.15 -19.22 -11.63
CA TYR A 188 4.86 -19.33 -10.94
C TYR A 188 4.72 -20.67 -10.22
N GLN A 189 5.11 -21.78 -10.87
CA GLN A 189 5.13 -23.10 -10.23
C GLN A 189 6.16 -23.20 -9.12
N GLU A 190 7.33 -22.58 -9.25
CA GLU A 190 8.31 -22.55 -8.18
C GLU A 190 7.78 -21.83 -6.93
N LEU A 191 7.15 -20.66 -7.11
CA LEU A 191 6.69 -19.83 -5.99
C LEU A 191 5.43 -20.36 -5.30
N LEU A 192 4.50 -20.93 -6.07
CA LEU A 192 3.18 -21.36 -5.57
C LEU A 192 2.96 -22.86 -5.57
N GLY A 193 3.77 -23.65 -6.28
CA GLY A 193 3.67 -25.11 -6.33
C GLY A 193 3.57 -25.77 -4.95
N PRO A 194 4.38 -25.39 -3.94
CA PRO A 194 4.30 -25.96 -2.59
C PRO A 194 2.95 -25.76 -1.89
N VAL A 195 2.23 -24.70 -2.26
CA VAL A 195 0.94 -24.32 -1.67
C VAL A 195 -0.23 -24.60 -2.62
N MET A 196 0.01 -25.15 -3.81
CA MET A 196 -1.00 -25.43 -4.82
C MET A 196 -1.40 -26.91 -4.79
N LYS A 197 -2.69 -27.18 -4.60
CA LYS A 197 -3.25 -28.55 -4.54
C LYS A 197 -4.42 -28.68 -5.52
N PRO A 198 -4.63 -29.84 -6.15
CA PRO A 198 -5.82 -30.06 -6.99
C PRO A 198 -7.08 -30.02 -6.13
N ASP A 199 -8.13 -29.34 -6.61
CA ASP A 199 -9.46 -29.36 -6.00
C ASP A 199 -10.02 -30.80 -6.01
N PRO A 200 -10.52 -31.33 -4.88
CA PRO A 200 -11.04 -32.69 -4.83
C PRO A 200 -12.32 -32.90 -5.66
N VAL A 201 -13.02 -31.83 -6.05
CA VAL A 201 -14.29 -31.92 -6.79
C VAL A 201 -14.07 -31.98 -8.30
N ASP A 202 -13.19 -31.14 -8.84
CA ASP A 202 -13.00 -31.01 -10.29
C ASP A 202 -11.53 -31.06 -10.75
N GLY A 203 -10.58 -31.27 -9.83
CA GLY A 203 -9.15 -31.38 -10.11
C GLY A 203 -8.48 -30.06 -10.48
N VAL A 204 -9.20 -28.94 -10.48
CA VAL A 204 -8.64 -27.63 -10.83
C VAL A 204 -7.67 -27.18 -9.71
N PRO A 205 -6.46 -26.70 -10.03
CA PRO A 205 -5.52 -26.26 -9.00
C PRO A 205 -6.08 -25.12 -8.11
N VAL A 206 -5.95 -25.27 -6.80
CA VAL A 206 -6.32 -24.30 -5.76
C VAL A 206 -5.08 -23.95 -4.94
N VAL A 207 -4.85 -22.66 -4.75
CA VAL A 207 -3.76 -22.13 -3.91
C VAL A 207 -4.21 -22.07 -2.45
N HIS A 208 -3.59 -22.85 -1.58
CA HIS A 208 -3.82 -22.82 -0.13
C HIS A 208 -2.76 -21.94 0.53
N LEU A 209 -3.05 -20.65 0.66
CA LEU A 209 -2.11 -19.68 1.20
C LEU A 209 -1.93 -19.88 2.72
N PRO A 210 -0.68 -19.92 3.23
CA PRO A 210 -0.42 -19.81 4.65
C PRO A 210 -1.07 -18.55 5.23
N PHE A 211 -1.69 -18.67 6.42
CA PHE A 211 -2.34 -17.54 7.07
C PHE A 211 -1.45 -16.30 7.16
N GLU A 212 -0.18 -16.51 7.50
CA GLU A 212 0.83 -15.45 7.66
C GLU A 212 1.04 -14.62 6.39
N TRP A 213 0.83 -15.19 5.20
CA TRP A 213 1.02 -14.48 3.94
C TRP A 213 -0.11 -13.50 3.65
N GLY A 214 -1.31 -13.73 4.17
CA GLY A 214 -2.49 -12.89 3.96
C GLY A 214 -2.98 -12.11 5.18
N LYS A 215 -2.34 -12.29 6.35
CA LYS A 215 -2.85 -11.79 7.65
C LYS A 215 -3.10 -10.28 7.73
N ASN A 216 -2.41 -9.47 6.93
CA ASN A 216 -2.49 -8.01 6.93
C ASN A 216 -3.30 -7.44 5.75
N VAL A 217 -3.90 -8.29 4.92
CA VAL A 217 -4.77 -7.87 3.82
C VAL A 217 -6.09 -7.34 4.41
N LYS A 218 -6.37 -6.05 4.16
CA LYS A 218 -7.56 -5.36 4.69
C LYS A 218 -8.33 -4.67 3.55
N GLY A 219 -9.64 -4.89 3.49
CA GLY A 219 -10.52 -4.17 2.55
C GLY A 219 -10.42 -4.62 1.09
N GLU A 220 -9.81 -5.78 0.83
CA GLU A 220 -9.80 -6.37 -0.51
C GLU A 220 -11.24 -6.78 -0.91
N ARG A 221 -11.70 -6.27 -2.06
CA ARG A 221 -12.97 -6.68 -2.65
C ARG A 221 -12.72 -7.94 -3.47
N MET A 222 -13.33 -9.05 -3.10
CA MET A 222 -13.20 -10.28 -3.87
C MET A 222 -13.85 -10.12 -5.25
N PRO A 223 -13.15 -10.43 -6.35
CA PRO A 223 -13.74 -10.35 -7.67
C PRO A 223 -14.86 -11.40 -7.83
N PRO A 224 -15.93 -11.09 -8.60
CA PRO A 224 -17.06 -12.00 -8.79
C PRO A 224 -16.71 -13.30 -9.52
N LYS A 225 -15.52 -13.39 -10.14
CA LYS A 225 -14.98 -14.60 -10.78
C LYS A 225 -13.58 -14.85 -10.22
N ARG A 226 -13.37 -16.02 -9.61
CA ARG A 226 -12.05 -16.48 -9.14
C ARG A 226 -11.20 -16.86 -10.36
N TYR A 227 -10.41 -15.93 -10.90
CA TYR A 227 -9.39 -16.26 -11.90
C TYR A 227 -8.29 -17.15 -11.29
N VAL A 228 -8.05 -16.99 -9.98
CA VAL A 228 -7.25 -17.90 -9.16
C VAL A 228 -8.15 -18.43 -8.04
N ARG A 229 -8.35 -19.76 -7.97
CA ARG A 229 -8.98 -20.37 -6.80
C ARG A 229 -7.95 -20.40 -5.68
N PHE A 230 -8.24 -19.73 -4.57
CA PHE A 230 -7.40 -19.80 -3.40
C PHE A 230 -8.21 -19.85 -2.11
N SER A 231 -7.57 -20.32 -1.04
CA SER A 231 -8.08 -20.30 0.33
C SER A 231 -6.95 -19.94 1.28
N LEU A 232 -7.27 -19.17 2.33
CA LEU A 232 -6.33 -18.93 3.44
C LEU A 232 -6.46 -20.09 4.42
N GLU A 233 -5.33 -20.64 4.84
CA GLU A 233 -5.29 -21.57 5.96
C GLU A 233 -5.80 -20.89 7.23
N GLN A 234 -6.49 -21.64 8.07
CA GLN A 234 -6.90 -21.12 9.37
C GLN A 234 -5.66 -20.92 10.25
N PRO A 235 -5.64 -19.89 11.11
CA PRO A 235 -4.57 -19.73 12.07
C PRO A 235 -4.48 -21.00 12.91
N VAL A 236 -3.28 -21.55 13.04
CA VAL A 236 -3.03 -22.64 13.99
C VAL A 236 -3.19 -22.03 15.38
N GLU A 237 -4.34 -22.23 16.03
CA GLU A 237 -4.51 -21.92 17.45
C GLU A 237 -3.51 -22.78 18.22
N SER A 238 -2.34 -22.23 18.54
CA SER A 238 -1.35 -22.88 19.39
C SER A 238 -1.95 -23.03 20.79
N SER A 239 -2.49 -24.21 21.11
CA SER A 239 -2.65 -24.85 22.42
C SER A 239 -3.26 -24.09 23.62
N VAL A 240 -3.66 -22.81 23.54
CA VAL A 240 -4.20 -22.07 24.71
C VAL A 240 -5.63 -22.52 25.06
N ARG A 241 -6.37 -23.14 24.13
CA ARG A 241 -7.74 -23.61 24.39
C ARG A 241 -7.83 -24.97 25.07
N GLU A 242 -6.78 -25.80 25.03
CA GLU A 242 -6.81 -27.11 25.67
C GLU A 242 -6.67 -27.00 27.20
N GLU A 243 -5.95 -25.99 27.71
CA GLU A 243 -5.83 -25.72 29.16
C GLU A 243 -7.11 -25.10 29.75
N LEU A 244 -7.88 -24.35 28.97
CA LEU A 244 -9.16 -23.76 29.41
C LEU A 244 -10.33 -24.77 29.45
N ARG A 245 -10.15 -25.99 28.94
CA ARG A 245 -11.14 -27.08 29.08
C ARG A 245 -11.02 -27.85 30.40
N GLN A 246 -10.01 -27.59 31.23
CA GLN A 246 -9.82 -28.25 32.53
C GLN A 246 -10.31 -27.44 33.73
N VAL A 247 -11.21 -26.47 33.54
CA VAL A 247 -11.90 -25.83 34.67
C VAL A 247 -13.09 -26.72 35.07
N PRO A 248 -13.15 -27.26 36.30
CA PRO A 248 -14.28 -28.09 36.73
C PRO A 248 -15.61 -27.32 36.66
N GLU A 249 -16.69 -28.01 36.25
CA GLU A 249 -18.04 -27.47 36.02
C GLU A 249 -18.73 -26.86 37.27
N ASP A 250 -18.08 -26.90 38.43
CA ASP A 250 -18.62 -26.46 39.71
C ASP A 250 -18.66 -24.92 39.86
N TRP A 251 -18.05 -24.17 38.96
CA TRP A 251 -18.07 -22.70 38.97
C TRP A 251 -19.31 -22.07 38.31
N CYS A 252 -20.21 -22.88 37.74
CA CYS A 252 -21.38 -22.39 36.99
C CYS A 252 -22.72 -22.49 37.73
N ARG A 253 -22.76 -22.79 39.04
CA ARG A 253 -24.02 -22.81 39.80
C ARG A 253 -23.94 -21.95 41.06
N GLY A 254 -24.47 -20.72 40.99
CA GLY A 254 -24.67 -19.92 42.20
C GLY A 254 -25.08 -18.46 42.02
N GLY A 255 -26.31 -18.23 41.55
CA GLY A 255 -27.19 -17.16 42.07
C GLY A 255 -26.86 -15.67 41.83
N PRO A 256 -27.85 -14.78 42.03
CA PRO A 256 -27.92 -13.45 41.42
C PRO A 256 -27.31 -12.36 42.31
N TYR A 257 -27.08 -11.17 41.71
CA TYR A 257 -26.44 -9.93 42.20
C TYR A 257 -24.98 -9.77 41.78
N SER A 258 -24.50 -8.59 41.40
CA SER A 258 -25.06 -7.40 40.79
C SER A 258 -23.85 -6.65 40.22
N LYS A 259 -24.12 -5.73 39.28
CA LYS A 259 -23.13 -4.93 38.58
C LYS A 259 -22.42 -3.98 39.56
N GLU A 260 -21.34 -4.41 40.20
CA GLU A 260 -20.51 -3.50 41.01
C GLU A 260 -19.02 -3.86 41.11
N LYS A 261 -18.55 -4.89 40.40
CA LYS A 261 -17.10 -5.21 40.31
C LYS A 261 -16.46 -5.09 38.92
N GLN A 262 -17.15 -4.49 37.94
CA GLN A 262 -16.55 -4.10 36.65
C GLN A 262 -16.16 -2.61 36.59
N LYS A 263 -16.11 -1.91 37.73
CA LYS A 263 -15.76 -0.48 37.80
C LYS A 263 -14.55 -0.15 38.68
N GLN A 264 -13.65 -1.10 38.88
CA GLN A 264 -12.32 -0.87 39.48
C GLN A 264 -11.25 -1.64 38.70
N ALA A 265 -10.87 -1.10 37.54
CA ALA A 265 -9.61 -1.40 36.86
C ALA A 265 -9.20 -0.23 35.95
N ILE A 266 -9.51 1.00 36.37
CA ILE A 266 -8.96 2.22 35.78
C ILE A 266 -8.48 3.09 36.95
N TYR A 267 -7.17 3.39 36.92
CA TYR A 267 -6.35 4.24 37.80
C TYR A 267 -5.60 3.62 38.99
N GLY A 268 -4.28 3.77 38.90
CA GLY A 268 -3.28 3.82 39.99
C GLY A 268 -2.20 2.74 39.85
N LEU A 269 -0.89 2.98 39.92
CA LEU A 269 -0.01 4.12 40.23
C LEU A 269 1.40 3.69 39.71
N GLU A 270 2.11 4.57 39.00
CA GLU A 270 3.43 5.17 39.34
C GLU A 270 4.68 4.26 39.37
N ASP A 271 5.67 4.72 38.58
CA ASP A 271 7.13 4.82 38.78
C ASP A 271 7.93 3.74 39.52
N VAL A 272 8.94 3.16 38.83
CA VAL A 272 10.34 2.98 39.31
C VAL A 272 11.33 2.98 38.10
N SER A 273 12.58 3.31 38.38
CA SER A 273 13.62 4.07 37.66
C SER A 273 14.69 3.34 36.80
N PHE A 274 15.39 4.18 36.02
CA PHE A 274 16.72 4.13 35.36
C PHE A 274 17.82 3.13 35.80
N THR A 275 18.66 2.66 34.85
CA THR A 275 20.09 3.07 34.65
C THR A 275 20.67 2.55 33.31
N VAL A 276 21.70 3.23 32.81
CA VAL A 276 22.33 3.19 31.46
C VAL A 276 23.75 2.59 31.51
N ASP A 277 24.33 2.34 30.33
CA ASP A 277 25.76 2.16 29.95
C ASP A 277 26.31 0.72 29.92
N GLU A 278 27.15 0.28 28.97
CA GLU A 278 27.81 0.92 27.81
C GLU A 278 28.38 -0.16 26.84
N ASP A 279 28.80 0.29 25.66
CA ASP A 279 29.77 -0.31 24.72
C ASP A 279 29.36 -1.43 23.74
N PHE A 280 29.06 -1.02 22.49
CA PHE A 280 30.08 -0.97 21.42
C PHE A 280 29.72 0.11 20.37
N GLY A 281 30.63 1.06 20.20
CA GLY A 281 30.41 2.37 19.57
C GLY A 281 30.47 2.46 18.03
N ILE A 282 29.66 3.39 17.53
CA ILE A 282 30.04 4.63 16.84
C ILE A 282 31.30 4.57 15.96
N TYR A 283 31.13 4.85 14.65
CA TYR A 283 31.89 5.93 14.02
C TYR A 283 30.99 6.83 13.16
N ARG A 284 31.13 8.13 13.44
CA ARG A 284 30.33 9.26 12.97
C ARG A 284 30.63 9.66 11.52
N ARG A 285 29.59 10.24 10.93
CA ARG A 285 29.63 11.21 9.82
C ARG A 285 30.52 12.40 10.19
N GLY A 286 31.49 12.74 9.35
CA GLY A 286 32.20 14.02 9.41
C GLY A 286 31.36 15.15 8.81
N MET A 287 31.31 16.28 9.51
CA MET A 287 31.07 17.60 8.94
C MET A 287 32.12 18.54 9.53
N SER A 288 32.79 19.28 8.64
CA SER A 288 33.78 20.30 8.96
C SER A 288 33.15 21.54 9.57
N ALA A 289 33.93 22.24 10.39
CA ALA A 289 34.10 23.69 10.28
C ALA A 289 35.54 23.94 9.87
#